data_AF-A0A9R1C910-F1
#
_entry.id   AF-A0A9R1C910-F1
#
_cell.length_a   1.000
_cell.length_b   1.000
_cell.length_c   1.000
_cell.angle_alpha   90.00
_cell.angle_beta   90.00
_cell.angle_gamma   90.00
#
_symmetry.space_group_name_H-M   'P 1'
#
loop_
_entity.id
_entity.type
_entity.pdbx_description
1 polymer ?
#
loop_
_entity_poly.entity_id
_entity_poly.type
_entity_poly.pdbx_seq_one_letter_code
_entity_poly.pdbx_strand_id
1 'polypeptide(L)'
;MPIGDTSVIASRDDRVIYKNYKIGDCIPFYFGPRSPMLYVIQHGYNNVVMYKAEEIVYVVIRLDDIVTHNINCVFTDGHALDLLTTTYTSDKLSMIDDIVSYKDVYATSWANNEDDRDLKRRKEAELLLLDELPPQYIKGFVVYNKEAKQQLLDYKIDEARIAIRQSYYF
;
A
#
# COMPACT_ATOMS: atom_id res chain seq x y z
N MET A 1 16.66 5.20 0.72
CA MET A 1 16.07 6.55 0.82
C MET A 1 14.58 6.41 0.53
N PRO A 2 13.67 6.87 1.41
CA PRO A 2 12.25 6.84 1.12
C PRO A 2 11.91 7.76 -0.05
N ILE A 3 10.88 7.41 -0.84
CA ILE A 3 10.47 8.16 -2.04
C ILE A 3 9.20 9.00 -1.84
N GLY A 4 8.56 8.95 -0.66
CA GLY A 4 7.30 9.64 -0.35
C GLY A 4 7.48 10.96 0.41
N ASP A 5 6.36 11.55 0.82
CA ASP A 5 6.31 12.80 1.59
C ASP A 5 6.98 12.65 2.96
N THR A 6 8.04 13.43 3.19
CA THR A 6 8.85 13.37 4.41
C THR A 6 8.09 13.78 5.66
N SER A 7 7.08 14.64 5.56
CA SER A 7 6.25 15.05 6.70
C SER A 7 5.33 13.92 7.16
N VAL A 8 4.79 13.16 6.20
CA VAL A 8 3.97 11.97 6.47
C VAL A 8 4.85 10.86 7.07
N ILE A 9 6.04 10.64 6.50
CA ILE A 9 7.00 9.65 7.02
C ILE A 9 7.38 9.98 8.46
N ALA A 10 7.77 11.22 8.76
CA ALA A 10 8.11 11.63 10.12
C ALA A 10 6.92 11.44 11.09
N SER A 11 5.70 11.76 10.66
CA SER A 11 4.51 11.56 11.50
C SER A 11 4.24 10.08 11.82
N ARG A 12 4.59 9.17 10.90
CA ARG A 12 4.48 7.71 11.13
C ARG A 12 5.49 7.21 12.17
N ASP A 13 6.65 7.86 12.29
CA ASP A 13 7.70 7.55 13.26
C ASP A 13 7.37 8.01 14.69
N ASP A 14 6.28 8.77 14.88
CA ASP A 14 5.83 9.25 16.19
C ASP A 14 4.51 8.61 16.65
N ARG A 15 3.83 7.87 15.77
CA ARG A 15 2.51 7.28 16.05
C ARG A 15 2.61 5.80 16.35
N VAL A 16 2.31 5.41 17.58
CA VAL A 16 2.11 3.99 17.97
C VAL A 16 0.85 3.44 17.31
N ILE A 17 0.97 2.28 16.65
CA ILE A 17 -0.14 1.59 15.98
C ILE A 17 -0.63 0.36 16.74
N TYR A 18 0.30 -0.41 17.32
CA TYR A 18 -0.03 -1.63 18.03
C TYR A 18 1.03 -1.94 19.09
N LYS A 19 0.61 -2.02 20.36
CA LYS A 19 1.52 -2.21 21.51
C LYS A 19 2.65 -1.17 21.51
N ASN A 20 3.86 -1.59 21.18
CA ASN A 20 5.06 -0.77 21.11
C ASN A 20 5.54 -0.51 19.67
N TYR A 21 4.84 -1.03 18.66
CA TYR A 21 5.15 -0.77 17.26
C TYR A 21 4.61 0.59 16.85
N LYS A 22 5.47 1.40 16.22
CA LYS A 22 5.05 2.60 15.52
C LYS A 22 4.69 2.28 14.08
N ILE A 23 3.92 3.17 13.45
CA ILE A 23 3.54 2.98 12.04
C ILE A 23 4.80 2.93 11.15
N GLY A 24 5.80 3.77 11.44
CA GLY A 24 7.07 3.82 10.72
C GLY A 24 7.93 2.55 10.85
N ASP A 25 7.73 1.76 11.90
CA ASP A 25 8.44 0.48 12.10
C ASP A 25 7.87 -0.66 11.24
N CYS A 26 6.68 -0.48 10.67
CA CYS A 26 5.95 -1.51 9.94
C CYS A 26 6.23 -1.46 8.44
N ILE A 27 6.07 -2.58 7.74
CA ILE A 27 6.07 -2.61 6.25
C ILE A 27 4.64 -2.42 5.74
N PRO A 28 4.31 -1.29 5.09
CA PRO A 28 2.95 -1.01 4.65
C PRO A 28 2.62 -1.61 3.28
N PHE A 29 1.42 -2.17 3.17
CA PHE A 29 0.78 -2.58 1.93
C PHE A 29 -0.59 -1.92 1.83
N TYR A 30 -0.84 -1.20 0.74
CA TYR A 30 -2.20 -0.72 0.45
C TYR A 30 -3.07 -1.87 -0.05
N PHE A 31 -4.35 -1.89 0.34
CA PHE A 31 -5.31 -2.89 -0.17
C PHE A 31 -5.73 -2.64 -1.62
N GLY A 32 -5.45 -1.46 -2.18
CA GLY A 32 -5.77 -1.12 -3.56
C GLY A 32 -4.69 -0.27 -4.24
N PRO A 33 -4.71 -0.19 -5.58
CA PRO A 33 -3.77 0.61 -6.34
C PRO A 33 -4.10 2.11 -6.25
N ARG A 34 -3.23 2.93 -6.86
CA ARG A 34 -3.47 4.38 -7.01
C ARG A 34 -3.64 5.07 -5.65
N SER A 35 -2.73 4.82 -4.71
CA SER A 35 -2.77 5.54 -3.43
C SER A 35 -2.54 7.05 -3.64
N PRO A 36 -3.08 7.92 -2.78
CA PRO A 36 -2.75 9.34 -2.79
C PRO A 36 -1.25 9.62 -2.72
N MET A 37 -0.49 8.81 -1.97
CA MET A 37 0.97 8.91 -1.95
C MET A 37 1.61 8.61 -3.32
N LEU A 38 1.12 7.60 -4.05
CA LEU A 38 1.61 7.34 -5.41
C LEU A 38 1.34 8.53 -6.34
N TYR A 39 0.18 9.18 -6.22
CA TYR A 39 -0.13 10.38 -6.99
C TYR A 39 0.84 11.51 -6.71
N VAL A 40 1.15 11.76 -5.43
CA VAL A 40 2.15 12.74 -5.00
C VAL A 40 3.52 12.42 -5.61
N ILE A 41 3.95 11.16 -5.58
CA ILE A 41 5.22 10.69 -6.14
C ILE A 41 5.28 10.89 -7.66
N GLN A 42 4.21 10.57 -8.39
CA GLN A 42 4.21 10.68 -9.86
C GLN A 42 4.10 12.12 -10.38
N HIS A 43 3.60 13.05 -9.56
CA HIS A 43 3.37 14.44 -9.95
C HIS A 43 4.29 15.45 -9.24
N GLY A 44 5.11 15.00 -8.29
CA GLY A 44 6.06 15.86 -7.57
C GLY A 44 5.40 16.88 -6.64
N TYR A 45 4.27 16.52 -6.00
CA TYR A 45 3.63 17.40 -5.01
C TYR A 45 4.38 17.34 -3.66
N ASN A 46 4.10 18.30 -2.76
CA ASN A 46 4.67 18.36 -1.41
C ASN A 46 6.21 18.29 -1.35
N ASN A 47 6.90 18.81 -2.36
CA ASN A 47 8.36 18.73 -2.51
C ASN A 47 8.91 17.30 -2.60
N VAL A 48 8.08 16.33 -2.96
CA VAL A 48 8.50 14.95 -3.21
C VAL A 48 9.21 14.86 -4.55
N VAL A 49 10.29 14.07 -4.61
CA VAL A 49 10.99 13.77 -5.86
C VAL A 49 10.02 13.07 -6.81
N MET A 50 9.90 13.60 -8.02
CA MET A 50 9.03 13.01 -9.05
C MET A 50 9.66 11.74 -9.61
N TYR A 51 8.90 10.66 -9.61
CA TYR A 51 9.28 9.39 -10.26
C TYR A 51 8.27 9.03 -11.35
N LYS A 52 8.75 8.58 -12.51
CA LYS A 52 7.88 8.11 -13.58
C LYS A 52 7.23 6.78 -13.19
N ALA A 53 6.07 6.50 -13.78
CA ALA A 53 5.35 5.24 -13.56
C ALA A 53 6.21 3.99 -13.80
N GLU A 54 7.08 4.03 -14.82
CA GLU A 54 8.00 2.94 -15.19
C GLU A 54 9.15 2.71 -14.20
N GLU A 55 9.40 3.65 -13.28
CA GLU A 55 10.41 3.54 -12.22
C GLU A 55 9.84 2.97 -10.92
N ILE A 56 8.53 2.71 -10.87
CA ILE A 56 7.81 2.27 -9.67
C ILE A 56 7.22 0.88 -9.92
N VAL A 57 7.51 -0.04 -9.01
CA VAL A 57 7.01 -1.42 -9.04
C VAL A 57 6.13 -1.68 -7.84
N TYR A 58 4.92 -2.20 -8.07
CA TYR A 58 4.12 -2.75 -6.99
C TYR A 58 4.64 -4.14 -6.62
N VAL A 59 4.87 -4.36 -5.33
CA VAL A 59 5.11 -5.70 -4.77
C VAL A 59 3.79 -6.24 -4.24
N VAL A 60 3.40 -7.42 -4.71
CA VAL A 60 2.09 -8.02 -4.41
C VAL A 60 2.28 -9.22 -3.51
N ILE A 61 1.46 -9.30 -2.46
CA ILE A 61 1.36 -10.42 -1.54
C ILE A 61 -0.09 -10.91 -1.51
N ARG A 62 -0.37 -12.10 -0.97
CA ARG A 62 -1.75 -12.57 -0.75
C ARG A 62 -2.06 -12.57 0.73
N LEU A 63 -3.23 -12.06 1.08
CA LEU A 63 -3.73 -12.08 2.46
C LEU A 63 -3.87 -13.50 3.00
N ASP A 64 -4.27 -14.47 2.17
CA ASP A 64 -4.32 -15.87 2.56
C ASP A 64 -2.98 -16.42 3.08
N ASP A 65 -1.85 -15.97 2.50
CA ASP A 65 -0.54 -16.40 2.99
C ASP A 65 -0.23 -15.80 4.37
N ILE A 66 -0.64 -14.55 4.61
CA ILE A 66 -0.51 -13.88 5.91
C ILE A 66 -1.29 -14.65 6.99
N VAL A 67 -2.54 -14.99 6.70
CA VAL A 67 -3.41 -15.73 7.62
C VAL A 67 -2.90 -17.15 7.84
N THR A 68 -2.61 -17.90 6.77
CA THR A 68 -2.21 -19.31 6.86
C THR A 68 -0.90 -19.51 7.61
N HIS A 69 0.04 -18.56 7.49
CA HIS A 69 1.37 -18.65 8.10
C HIS A 69 1.51 -17.82 9.38
N ASN A 70 0.41 -17.25 9.89
CA ASN A 70 0.39 -16.40 11.08
C ASN A 70 1.46 -15.29 11.03
N ILE A 71 1.60 -14.62 9.88
CA ILE A 71 2.53 -13.50 9.75
C ILE A 71 1.99 -12.35 10.60
N ASN A 72 2.82 -11.83 11.50
CA ASN A 72 2.43 -10.78 12.42
C ASN A 72 2.09 -9.49 11.67
N CYS A 73 0.85 -9.06 11.79
CA CYS A 73 0.36 -7.85 11.17
C CYS A 73 -0.77 -7.21 11.97
N VAL A 74 -0.99 -5.93 11.70
CA VAL A 74 -2.25 -5.25 11.94
C VAL A 74 -2.74 -4.66 10.62
N PHE A 75 -4.01 -4.29 10.54
CA PHE A 75 -4.54 -3.57 9.40
C PHE A 75 -5.51 -2.48 9.83
N THR A 76 -5.77 -1.55 8.93
CA THR A 76 -6.61 -0.38 9.19
C THR A 76 -7.75 -0.28 8.18
N ASP A 77 -8.87 0.31 8.59
CA ASP A 77 -10.00 0.63 7.68
C ASP A 77 -9.82 1.94 6.90
N GLY A 78 -8.65 2.58 7.03
CA GLY A 78 -8.28 3.80 6.35
C GLY A 78 -6.84 4.23 6.65
N HIS A 79 -6.46 5.44 6.27
CA HIS A 79 -5.11 5.97 6.46
C HIS A 79 -4.68 5.88 7.94
N ALA A 80 -3.54 5.24 8.22
CA ALA A 80 -3.15 4.89 9.59
C ALA A 80 -2.86 6.09 10.51
N LEU A 81 -2.53 7.27 9.96
CA LEU A 81 -2.39 8.52 10.73
C LEU A 81 -3.72 9.24 11.01
N ASP A 82 -4.81 8.85 10.37
CA ASP A 82 -6.09 9.54 10.55
C ASP A 82 -6.75 9.13 11.89
N LEU A 83 -7.35 10.10 12.59
CA LEU A 83 -7.97 9.87 13.89
C LEU A 83 -9.28 9.10 13.82
N LEU A 84 -9.94 9.07 12.65
CA LEU A 84 -11.16 8.30 12.43
C LEU A 84 -10.89 6.85 12.01
N THR A 85 -9.62 6.49 11.81
CA THR A 85 -9.22 5.13 11.40
C THR A 85 -9.19 4.18 12.60
N THR A 86 -9.82 3.02 12.42
CA THR A 86 -9.73 1.91 13.38
C THR A 86 -8.62 0.94 12.97
N THR A 87 -7.87 0.46 13.96
CA THR A 87 -6.84 -0.58 13.78
C THR A 87 -7.35 -1.93 14.26
N TYR A 88 -7.11 -2.96 13.47
CA TYR A 88 -7.56 -4.34 13.69
C TYR A 88 -6.36 -5.29 13.72
N THR A 89 -6.45 -6.32 14.55
CA THR A 89 -5.45 -7.40 14.64
C THR A 89 -5.71 -8.50 13.61
N SER A 90 -4.70 -9.34 13.36
CA SER A 90 -4.73 -10.38 12.33
C SER A 90 -5.88 -11.38 12.46
N ASP A 91 -6.45 -11.59 13.64
CA ASP A 91 -7.64 -12.44 13.86
C ASP A 91 -8.90 -11.93 13.14
N LYS A 92 -8.91 -10.65 12.73
CA LYS A 92 -10.01 -10.04 11.96
C LYS A 92 -9.82 -10.07 10.45
N LEU A 93 -8.69 -10.57 9.95
CA LEU A 93 -8.44 -10.63 8.50
C LEU A 93 -9.45 -11.50 7.75
N SER A 94 -10.04 -12.52 8.40
CA SER A 94 -11.10 -13.32 7.77
C SER A 94 -12.40 -12.54 7.53
N MET A 95 -12.53 -11.34 8.11
CA MET A 95 -13.67 -10.43 7.95
C MET A 95 -13.28 -9.19 7.13
N ILE A 96 -12.17 -9.25 6.37
CA ILE A 96 -11.62 -8.07 5.68
C ILE A 96 -12.64 -7.41 4.75
N ASP A 97 -13.49 -8.19 4.08
CA ASP A 97 -14.50 -7.69 3.14
C ASP A 97 -15.62 -6.89 3.82
N ASP A 98 -15.84 -7.09 5.14
CA ASP A 98 -16.80 -6.32 5.94
C ASP A 98 -16.19 -5.01 6.48
N ILE A 99 -14.85 -4.94 6.55
CA ILE A 99 -14.11 -3.85 7.18
C ILE A 99 -13.56 -2.87 6.13
N VAL A 100 -13.02 -3.40 5.04
CA VAL A 100 -12.40 -2.63 3.97
C VAL A 100 -13.22 -2.73 2.70
N SER A 101 -13.82 -1.61 2.30
CA SER A 101 -14.57 -1.52 1.05
C SER A 101 -13.63 -1.63 -0.15
N TYR A 102 -13.74 -2.73 -0.91
CA TYR A 102 -13.00 -2.91 -2.17
C TYR A 102 -13.25 -1.77 -3.16
N LYS A 103 -14.49 -1.25 -3.20
CA LYS A 103 -14.86 -0.10 -4.04
C LYS A 103 -14.02 1.14 -3.69
N ASP A 104 -13.77 1.38 -2.42
CA ASP A 104 -13.09 2.60 -1.95
C ASP A 104 -11.59 2.50 -2.19
N VAL A 105 -10.97 1.36 -1.82
CA VAL A 105 -9.52 1.15 -2.02
C VAL A 105 -9.14 1.08 -3.50
N TYR A 106 -10.05 0.61 -4.38
CA TYR A 106 -9.88 0.63 -5.84
C TYR A 106 -10.39 1.89 -6.54
N ALA A 107 -10.93 2.88 -5.82
CA ALA A 107 -11.39 4.12 -6.44
C ALA A 107 -10.24 4.81 -7.18
N THR A 108 -10.48 5.31 -8.40
CA THR A 108 -9.44 5.94 -9.21
C THR A 108 -9.20 7.41 -8.87
N SER A 109 -10.04 7.98 -8.00
CA SER A 109 -9.98 9.34 -7.49
C SER A 109 -10.51 9.35 -6.05
N TRP A 110 -10.05 10.32 -5.27
CA TRP A 110 -10.48 10.61 -3.89
C TRP A 110 -10.75 12.11 -3.72
N ALA A 111 -10.98 12.83 -4.83
CA ALA A 111 -11.32 14.24 -4.77
C ALA A 111 -12.52 14.42 -3.84
N ASN A 112 -12.43 15.38 -2.94
CA ASN A 112 -13.51 15.71 -2.00
C ASN A 112 -14.77 16.02 -2.81
N ASN A 113 -15.70 15.07 -2.84
CA ASN A 113 -17.07 15.31 -3.25
C ASN A 113 -17.86 15.72 -2.01
N GLU A 114 -18.93 16.50 -2.18
CA GLU A 114 -19.76 16.90 -1.04
C GLU A 114 -20.43 15.69 -0.37
N ASP A 115 -20.67 14.63 -1.16
CA ASP A 115 -21.41 13.43 -0.76
C ASP A 115 -20.58 12.43 0.07
N ASP A 116 -19.24 12.41 -0.05
CA ASP A 116 -18.36 11.46 0.66
C ASP A 116 -16.97 12.04 0.95
N ARG A 117 -16.90 12.82 2.03
CA ARG A 117 -15.66 13.45 2.51
C ARG A 117 -14.66 12.47 3.11
N ASP A 118 -15.06 11.23 3.34
CA ASP A 118 -14.26 10.22 4.04
C ASP A 118 -13.62 9.19 3.07
N LEU A 119 -13.98 9.24 1.79
CA LEU A 119 -13.43 8.35 0.75
C LEU A 119 -11.90 8.36 0.71
N LYS A 120 -11.26 9.53 0.85
CA LYS A 120 -9.79 9.63 0.86
C LYS A 120 -9.19 8.77 1.96
N ARG A 121 -9.70 8.87 3.18
CA ARG A 121 -9.23 8.10 4.34
C ARG A 121 -9.42 6.60 4.09
N ARG A 122 -10.62 6.16 3.71
CA ARG A 122 -10.93 4.73 3.48
C ARG A 122 -10.15 4.12 2.32
N LYS A 123 -9.92 4.88 1.26
CA LYS A 123 -9.08 4.45 0.12
C LYS A 123 -7.66 4.11 0.56
N GLU A 124 -7.17 4.79 1.58
CA GLU A 124 -5.83 4.62 2.15
C GLU A 124 -5.78 3.57 3.26
N ALA A 125 -6.72 2.61 3.29
CA ALA A 125 -6.62 1.44 4.16
C ALA A 125 -5.33 0.65 3.89
N GLU A 126 -4.64 0.25 4.97
CA GLU A 126 -3.31 -0.38 4.92
C GLU A 126 -3.30 -1.71 5.71
N LEU A 127 -2.58 -2.68 5.18
CA LEU A 127 -2.03 -3.80 5.94
C LEU A 127 -0.60 -3.41 6.38
N LEU A 128 -0.31 -3.54 7.66
CA LEU A 128 0.97 -3.20 8.27
C LEU A 128 1.60 -4.47 8.83
N LEU A 129 2.64 -4.98 8.17
CA LEU A 129 3.41 -6.11 8.69
C LEU A 129 4.35 -5.61 9.80
N LEU A 130 4.33 -6.30 10.94
CA LEU A 130 5.12 -5.93 12.11
C LEU A 130 6.55 -6.47 12.06
N ASP A 131 6.77 -7.51 11.26
CA ASP A 131 8.05 -8.18 11.06
C ASP A 131 8.45 -8.16 9.58
N GLU A 132 9.71 -8.49 9.30
CA GLU A 132 10.18 -8.67 7.91
C GLU A 132 9.36 -9.72 7.17
N LEU A 133 9.14 -9.49 5.87
CA LEU A 133 8.43 -10.43 5.00
C LEU A 133 9.42 -11.28 4.20
N PRO A 134 9.47 -12.61 4.43
CA PRO A 134 10.29 -13.49 3.62
C PRO A 134 9.90 -13.46 2.11
N PRO A 135 10.88 -13.46 1.18
CA PRO A 135 10.61 -13.30 -0.26
C PRO A 135 9.66 -14.33 -0.89
N GLN A 136 9.52 -15.53 -0.31
CA GLN A 136 8.58 -16.55 -0.78
C GLN A 136 7.09 -16.14 -0.68
N TYR A 137 6.78 -15.12 0.13
CA TYR A 137 5.44 -14.59 0.28
C TYR A 137 5.12 -13.47 -0.72
N ILE A 138 6.12 -12.94 -1.44
CA ILE A 138 5.89 -12.08 -2.59
C ILE A 138 5.31 -12.94 -3.72
N LYS A 139 4.12 -12.62 -4.20
CA LYS A 139 3.44 -13.39 -5.25
C LYS A 139 3.60 -12.82 -6.64
N GLY A 140 3.88 -11.53 -6.74
CA GLY A 140 4.18 -10.95 -8.02
C GLY A 140 4.56 -9.49 -7.94
N PHE A 141 4.79 -8.96 -9.13
CA PHE A 141 5.13 -7.59 -9.37
C PHE A 141 4.18 -7.02 -10.41
N VAL A 142 3.66 -5.83 -10.15
CA VAL A 142 2.90 -5.08 -11.16
C VAL A 142 3.76 -3.91 -11.63
N VAL A 143 3.85 -3.78 -12.95
CA VAL A 143 4.65 -2.75 -13.63
C VAL A 143 3.78 -1.96 -14.60
N TYR A 144 4.24 -0.76 -14.94
CA TYR A 144 3.51 0.16 -15.82
C TYR A 144 3.51 -0.27 -17.29
N ASN A 145 4.67 -0.62 -17.84
CA ASN A 145 4.86 -0.89 -19.28
C ASN A 145 5.83 -2.05 -19.54
N LYS A 146 6.14 -2.30 -20.82
CA LYS A 146 7.01 -3.40 -21.25
C LYS A 146 8.48 -3.13 -20.88
N GLU A 147 8.86 -1.87 -20.88
CA GLU A 147 10.19 -1.39 -20.52
C GLU A 147 10.50 -1.72 -19.05
N ALA A 148 9.59 -1.38 -18.13
CA ALA A 148 9.69 -1.75 -16.72
C ALA A 148 9.65 -3.27 -16.51
N LYS A 149 8.83 -4.00 -17.28
CA LYS A 149 8.84 -5.47 -17.26
C LYS A 149 10.22 -6.01 -17.64
N GLN A 150 10.84 -5.48 -18.70
CA GLN A 150 12.15 -5.93 -19.16
C GLN A 150 13.22 -5.75 -18.08
N GLN A 151 13.20 -4.62 -17.36
CA GLN A 151 14.14 -4.39 -16.24
C GLN A 151 14.03 -5.48 -15.16
N LEU A 152 12.80 -5.90 -14.80
CA LEU A 152 12.62 -6.99 -13.83
C LEU A 152 13.12 -8.36 -14.37
N LEU A 153 12.95 -8.63 -15.67
CA LEU A 153 13.51 -9.83 -16.30
C LEU A 153 15.04 -9.83 -16.27
N ASP A 154 15.66 -8.66 -16.47
CA ASP A 154 17.11 -8.51 -16.39
C ASP A 154 17.63 -8.78 -14.97
N TYR A 155 16.84 -8.44 -13.95
CA TYR A 155 17.04 -8.83 -12.54
C TYR A 155 16.68 -10.28 -12.22
N LYS A 156 16.39 -11.12 -13.23
CA LYS A 156 16.07 -12.55 -13.08
C LYS A 156 14.78 -12.83 -12.31
N ILE A 157 13.84 -11.88 -12.30
CA ILE A 157 12.48 -12.15 -11.85
C ILE A 157 11.77 -12.99 -12.91
N ASP A 158 11.10 -14.05 -12.47
CA ASP A 158 10.30 -14.91 -13.34
C ASP A 158 9.20 -14.11 -14.04
N GLU A 159 9.11 -14.23 -15.36
CA GLU A 159 8.10 -13.58 -16.19
C GLU A 159 6.67 -13.89 -15.72
N ALA A 160 6.42 -15.12 -15.24
CA ALA A 160 5.11 -15.54 -14.76
C ALA A 160 4.65 -14.74 -13.51
N ARG A 161 5.58 -14.08 -12.82
CA ARG A 161 5.31 -13.26 -11.64
C ARG A 161 5.16 -11.78 -11.96
N ILE A 162 5.26 -11.36 -13.23
CA ILE A 162 5.21 -9.96 -13.63
C ILE A 162 3.95 -9.68 -14.47
N ALA A 163 3.13 -8.73 -14.02
CA ALA A 163 1.96 -8.28 -14.76
C ALA A 163 2.09 -6.80 -15.16
N ILE A 164 1.81 -6.49 -16.42
CA ILE A 164 1.70 -5.11 -16.90
C ILE A 164 0.27 -4.61 -16.63
N ARG A 165 0.11 -3.53 -15.85
CA ARG A 165 -1.19 -2.88 -15.56
C ARG A 165 -1.04 -1.36 -15.48
N GLN A 166 -1.16 -0.69 -16.62
CA GLN A 166 -1.16 0.79 -16.66
C GLN A 166 -2.23 1.42 -15.77
N SER A 167 -3.39 0.76 -15.63
CA SER A 167 -4.50 1.23 -14.79
C SER A 167 -4.21 1.27 -13.28
N TYR A 168 -3.05 0.76 -12.83
CA TYR A 168 -2.63 0.83 -11.42
C TYR A 168 -1.84 2.11 -11.11
N TYR A 169 -1.52 2.92 -12.14
CA TYR A 169 -0.72 4.14 -12.04
C TYR A 169 -1.55 5.35 -12.47
N PHE A 170 -1.06 6.55 -12.16
CA PHE A 170 -1.60 7.82 -12.67
C PHE A 170 -0.85 8.29 -13.92
#